data_AF-A0A851I5B8-F1
#
_entry.id   AF-A0A851I5B8-F1
#
_cell.length_a   1.000
_cell.length_b   1.000
_cell.length_c   1.000
_cell.angle_alpha   90.00
_cell.angle_beta   90.00
_cell.angle_gamma   90.00
#
_symmetry.space_group_name_H-M   'P 1'
#
loop_
_entity.id
_entity.type
_entity.pdbx_description
1 polymer ?
#
loop_
_entity_poly.entity_id
_entity_poly.type
_entity_poly.pdbx_seq_one_letter_code
_entity_poly.pdbx_strand_id
1 'polypeptide(L)'
;MKKNFKKLCLLMGILTMGAVSYANGSVVAGNNAQSIQQNEEFPGGLAKGIDQKFTTDGKLHAEKFLNKTLSYTDTADTFKIQKDSKGYFLTKYIDESAEQDGSGSIKEEKVRLKLEKKVFLREVAKDGDYAYAYDTKLKKVVIVNPYNNYKIMTVVD
;
A
#
# COMPACT_ATOMS: atom_id res chain seq x y z
N MET A 1 -24.75 17.01 26.98
CA MET A 1 -24.63 18.44 26.54
C MET A 1 -23.23 18.89 26.95
N LYS A 2 -22.35 19.46 26.14
CA LYS A 2 -22.48 20.48 25.09
C LYS A 2 -21.46 20.24 23.96
N LYS A 3 -21.93 20.34 22.72
CA LYS A 3 -21.13 20.60 21.52
C LYS A 3 -20.55 22.01 21.62
N ASN A 4 -19.31 22.22 21.19
CA ASN A 4 -18.78 23.56 20.93
C ASN A 4 -18.26 23.64 19.49
N PHE A 5 -19.19 23.90 18.57
CA PHE A 5 -18.88 24.53 17.30
C PHE A 5 -18.54 26.01 17.55
N LYS A 6 -17.36 26.47 17.13
CA LYS A 6 -17.05 27.90 17.09
C LYS A 6 -16.33 28.27 15.79
N LYS A 7 -17.01 29.16 15.03
CA LYS A 7 -16.54 30.11 14.00
C LYS A 7 -16.15 29.47 12.66
N LEU A 8 -16.87 29.65 11.54
CA LEU A 8 -17.47 30.81 10.86
C LEU A 8 -16.44 31.84 10.35
N CYS A 9 -16.32 31.84 9.00
CA CYS A 9 -15.92 32.89 8.05
C CYS A 9 -14.48 33.41 8.03
N LEU A 10 -13.84 33.29 6.86
CA LEU A 10 -13.41 34.48 6.09
C LEU A 10 -13.31 34.15 4.59
N LEU A 11 -14.06 34.88 3.77
CA LEU A 11 -13.78 35.09 2.34
C LEU A 11 -12.47 35.86 2.19
N MET A 12 -11.73 35.64 1.09
CA MET A 12 -11.39 36.67 0.10
C MET A 12 -10.60 36.04 -1.04
N GLY A 13 -11.05 36.26 -2.27
CA GLY A 13 -10.37 35.83 -3.49
C GLY A 13 -9.29 36.80 -3.94
N ILE A 14 -8.39 36.32 -4.80
CA ILE A 14 -7.67 37.17 -5.76
C ILE A 14 -7.59 36.39 -7.08
N LEU A 15 -8.28 36.92 -8.07
CA LEU A 15 -8.13 36.60 -9.49
C LEU A 15 -6.92 37.37 -10.02
N THR A 16 -5.92 36.70 -10.59
CA THR A 16 -4.92 37.37 -11.44
C THR A 16 -4.85 36.66 -12.78
N MET A 17 -5.26 37.37 -13.83
CA MET A 17 -5.01 37.02 -15.23
C MET A 17 -3.57 37.41 -15.58
N GLY A 18 -2.81 36.47 -16.12
CA GLY A 18 -1.54 36.70 -16.81
C GLY A 18 -1.65 36.16 -18.24
N ALA A 19 -1.30 36.98 -19.21
CA ALA A 19 -1.66 36.89 -20.62
C ALA A 19 -0.86 35.85 -21.46
N VAL A 20 -1.42 35.63 -22.64
CA VAL A 20 -1.11 34.69 -23.73
C VAL A 20 0.17 35.05 -24.48
N SER A 21 0.93 34.05 -25.00
CA SER A 21 1.40 34.05 -26.39
C SER A 21 1.86 32.65 -26.86
N TYR A 22 1.74 32.44 -28.16
CA TYR A 22 1.76 31.17 -28.91
C TYR A 22 3.16 30.77 -29.41
N ALA A 23 3.43 29.48 -29.57
CA ALA A 23 4.09 28.89 -30.76
C ALA A 23 4.27 27.37 -30.65
N ASN A 24 4.05 26.69 -31.78
CA ASN A 24 4.23 25.26 -32.02
C ASN A 24 5.70 24.78 -31.90
N GLY A 25 5.85 23.54 -31.42
CA GLY A 25 6.80 22.57 -31.95
C GLY A 25 8.28 22.69 -31.54
N SER A 26 8.66 21.94 -30.50
CA SER A 26 10.00 21.33 -30.47
C SER A 26 9.91 19.98 -29.78
N VAL A 27 10.15 18.93 -30.57
CA VAL A 27 10.35 17.56 -30.13
C VAL A 27 11.65 17.53 -29.35
N VAL A 28 11.59 17.38 -28.03
CA VAL A 28 12.72 16.92 -27.24
C VAL A 28 12.26 15.70 -26.48
N ALA A 29 12.64 14.54 -27.03
CA ALA A 29 12.68 13.30 -26.31
C ALA A 29 13.59 13.49 -25.09
N GLY A 30 13.03 13.31 -23.90
CA GLY A 30 13.74 13.47 -22.65
C GLY A 30 12.94 12.82 -21.54
N ASN A 31 13.12 11.51 -21.42
CA ASN A 31 13.02 10.73 -20.18
C ASN A 31 11.92 11.17 -19.22
N ASN A 32 10.71 10.61 -19.38
CA ASN A 32 9.71 10.57 -18.30
C ASN A 32 10.22 9.66 -17.18
N ALA A 33 11.24 10.10 -16.44
CA ALA A 33 11.31 9.82 -15.03
C ALA A 33 10.18 10.64 -14.40
N GLN A 34 8.98 10.05 -14.36
CA GLN A 34 7.90 10.58 -13.54
C GLN A 34 8.46 10.72 -12.13
N SER A 35 8.74 11.95 -11.70
CA SER A 35 8.96 12.27 -10.31
C SER A 35 7.65 11.93 -9.60
N ILE A 36 7.51 10.68 -9.13
CA ILE A 36 6.45 10.31 -8.21
C ILE A 36 6.77 11.10 -6.94
N GLN A 37 6.13 12.26 -6.78
CA GLN A 37 6.15 12.98 -5.52
C GLN A 37 5.48 12.07 -4.48
N GLN A 38 6.29 11.26 -3.78
CA GLN A 38 5.90 10.41 -2.66
C GLN A 38 5.61 11.22 -1.39
N ASN A 39 5.17 12.47 -1.51
CA ASN A 39 5.27 13.44 -0.41
C ASN A 39 4.09 13.43 0.58
N GLU A 40 3.28 12.36 0.58
CA GLU A 40 2.24 12.14 1.59
C GLU A 40 2.49 10.79 2.27
N GLU A 41 3.06 10.87 3.47
CA GLU A 41 3.27 9.73 4.36
C GLU A 41 1.98 9.50 5.16
N PHE A 42 1.39 8.31 5.02
CA PHE A 42 0.20 7.90 5.78
C PHE A 42 0.63 7.22 7.10
N PRO A 43 -0.28 7.07 8.09
CA PRO A 43 0.08 6.41 9.35
C PRO A 43 0.77 5.06 9.12
N GLY A 44 1.81 4.79 9.90
CA GLY A 44 2.67 3.62 9.71
C GLY A 44 3.70 3.76 8.58
N GLY A 45 4.00 4.98 8.11
CA GLY A 45 4.98 5.22 7.04
C GLY A 45 4.51 4.74 5.66
N LEU A 46 3.20 4.54 5.49
CA LEU A 46 2.67 3.91 4.29
C LEU A 46 2.70 4.87 3.10
N ALA A 47 3.26 4.40 1.98
CA ALA A 47 3.18 5.11 0.71
C ALA A 47 1.72 5.30 0.27
N LYS A 48 1.46 6.39 -0.47
CA LYS A 48 0.17 6.71 -1.08
C LYS A 48 -0.41 5.58 -1.95
N GLY A 49 0.46 4.78 -2.56
CA GLY A 49 0.11 3.72 -3.48
C GLY A 49 0.07 4.17 -4.94
N ILE A 50 0.29 3.22 -5.85
CA ILE A 50 0.38 3.42 -7.30
C ILE A 50 -0.97 3.81 -7.87
N ASP A 51 -0.98 4.49 -9.03
CA ASP A 51 -2.22 4.95 -9.68
C ASP A 51 -3.01 3.83 -10.36
N GLN A 52 -3.33 2.81 -9.57
CA GLN A 52 -4.13 1.66 -9.96
C GLN A 52 -5.16 1.38 -8.86
N LYS A 53 -6.42 1.26 -9.29
CA LYS A 53 -7.53 0.99 -8.38
C LYS A 53 -7.63 -0.50 -8.08
N PHE A 54 -7.76 -0.81 -6.79
CA PHE A 54 -8.09 -2.16 -6.32
C PHE A 54 -9.48 -2.61 -6.81
N THR A 55 -9.56 -3.84 -7.30
CA THR A 55 -10.78 -4.48 -7.82
C THR A 55 -11.13 -5.73 -7.01
N THR A 56 -12.39 -5.86 -6.59
CA THR A 56 -12.87 -7.01 -5.79
C THR A 56 -14.32 -7.36 -6.16
N ASP A 57 -14.69 -8.62 -5.96
CA ASP A 57 -16.07 -9.12 -6.02
C ASP A 57 -16.75 -9.13 -4.63
N GLY A 58 -16.09 -8.56 -3.61
CA GLY A 58 -16.56 -8.54 -2.21
C GLY A 58 -16.14 -9.75 -1.39
N LYS A 59 -15.27 -10.63 -1.90
CA LYS A 59 -14.72 -11.79 -1.19
C LYS A 59 -13.22 -11.69 -0.97
N LEU A 60 -12.74 -12.44 0.02
CA LEU A 60 -11.33 -12.52 0.37
C LEU A 60 -10.51 -13.32 -0.65
N HIS A 61 -11.08 -14.35 -1.28
CA HIS A 61 -10.36 -15.30 -2.13
C HIS A 61 -9.13 -15.94 -1.45
N ALA A 62 -9.30 -16.40 -0.21
CA ALA A 62 -8.22 -16.99 0.58
C ALA A 62 -7.51 -18.16 -0.13
N GLU A 63 -8.25 -18.95 -0.91
CA GLU A 63 -7.71 -20.05 -1.73
C GLU A 63 -6.63 -19.61 -2.73
N LYS A 64 -6.59 -18.32 -3.08
CA LYS A 64 -5.61 -17.78 -4.03
C LYS A 64 -4.23 -17.59 -3.42
N PHE A 65 -4.13 -17.45 -2.10
CA PHE A 65 -2.87 -17.08 -1.43
C PHE A 65 -2.56 -17.84 -0.14
N LEU A 66 -3.54 -18.51 0.47
CA LEU A 66 -3.34 -19.17 1.75
C LEU A 66 -2.28 -20.28 1.63
N ASN A 67 -1.33 -20.28 2.56
CA ASN A 67 -0.19 -21.19 2.63
C ASN A 67 0.77 -21.15 1.42
N LYS A 68 0.65 -20.14 0.55
CA LYS A 68 1.59 -19.90 -0.55
C LYS A 68 2.67 -18.92 -0.10
N THR A 69 3.91 -19.17 -0.51
CA THR A 69 4.99 -18.19 -0.39
C THR A 69 4.76 -17.10 -1.43
N LEU A 70 4.80 -15.85 -1.00
CA LEU A 70 4.69 -14.66 -1.83
C LEU A 70 5.93 -13.81 -1.61
N SER A 71 6.39 -13.13 -2.66
CA SER A 71 7.62 -12.33 -2.62
C SER A 71 7.31 -10.85 -2.70
N TYR A 72 8.04 -10.04 -1.94
CA TYR A 72 8.01 -8.59 -2.14
C TYR A 72 8.82 -8.27 -3.41
N THR A 73 8.28 -7.40 -4.28
CA THR A 73 8.80 -7.20 -5.66
C THR A 73 10.27 -6.78 -5.73
N ASP A 74 10.74 -6.05 -4.72
CA ASP A 74 12.05 -5.40 -4.74
C ASP A 74 13.00 -5.90 -3.63
N THR A 75 12.62 -6.96 -2.90
CA THR A 75 13.45 -7.53 -1.83
C THR A 75 13.55 -9.05 -1.95
N ALA A 76 14.57 -9.64 -1.32
CA ALA A 76 14.67 -11.10 -1.18
C ALA A 76 13.68 -11.65 -0.14
N ASP A 77 12.98 -10.77 0.57
CA ASP A 77 12.04 -11.16 1.61
C ASP A 77 10.82 -11.82 0.99
N THR A 78 10.31 -12.79 1.73
CA THR A 78 9.06 -13.46 1.36
C THR A 78 8.11 -13.47 2.54
N PHE A 79 6.87 -13.84 2.28
CA PHE A 79 5.89 -14.03 3.32
C PHE A 79 4.90 -15.13 2.98
N LYS A 80 4.24 -15.65 4.01
CA LYS A 80 3.12 -16.58 3.88
C LYS A 80 1.96 -16.07 4.71
N ILE A 81 0.78 -16.04 4.11
CA ILE A 81 -0.47 -15.86 4.85
C ILE A 81 -1.03 -17.24 5.16
N GLN A 82 -1.32 -17.48 6.44
CA GLN A 82 -1.75 -18.77 6.97
C GLN A 82 -2.96 -18.56 7.89
N LYS A 83 -3.59 -19.68 8.28
CA LYS A 83 -4.75 -19.66 9.17
C LYS A 83 -4.65 -20.77 10.21
N ASP A 84 -4.84 -20.42 11.48
CA ASP A 84 -4.93 -21.35 12.59
C ASP A 84 -6.30 -21.21 13.31
N SER A 85 -6.45 -21.85 14.47
CA SER A 85 -7.66 -21.76 15.30
C SER A 85 -7.96 -20.36 15.83
N LYS A 86 -6.97 -19.46 15.87
CA LYS A 86 -7.11 -18.06 16.31
C LYS A 86 -7.38 -17.10 15.15
N GLY A 87 -7.32 -17.57 13.90
CA GLY A 87 -7.60 -16.79 12.70
C GLY A 87 -6.41 -16.69 11.76
N TYR A 88 -6.37 -15.62 10.96
CA TYR A 88 -5.32 -15.42 9.98
C TYR A 88 -4.05 -14.87 10.63
N PHE A 89 -2.90 -15.26 10.10
CA PHE A 89 -1.61 -14.70 10.46
C PHE A 89 -0.69 -14.66 9.25
N LEU A 90 0.28 -13.76 9.32
CA LEU A 90 1.35 -13.57 8.37
C LEU A 90 2.65 -14.08 9.00
N THR A 91 3.41 -14.89 8.28
CA THR A 91 4.81 -15.18 8.61
C THR A 91 5.69 -14.45 7.59
N LYS A 92 6.48 -13.48 8.02
CA LYS A 92 7.48 -12.77 7.21
C LYS A 92 8.81 -13.52 7.34
N TYR A 93 9.50 -13.68 6.23
CA TYR A 93 10.83 -14.27 6.12
C TYR A 93 11.76 -13.19 5.62
N ILE A 94 12.58 -12.64 6.52
CA ILE A 94 13.45 -11.50 6.25
C ILE A 94 14.86 -12.04 6.00
N ASP A 95 15.46 -11.65 4.88
CA ASP A 95 16.83 -12.01 4.53
C ASP A 95 17.81 -11.00 5.14
N GLU A 96 18.44 -11.37 6.25
CA GLU A 96 19.43 -10.53 6.95
C GLU A 96 20.84 -10.64 6.34
N SER A 97 21.01 -11.33 5.20
CA SER A 97 22.32 -11.49 4.54
C SER A 97 22.94 -10.17 4.06
N ALA A 98 22.13 -9.14 3.85
CA ALA A 98 22.62 -7.81 3.51
C ALA A 98 23.26 -7.08 4.71
N GLU A 99 22.98 -7.51 5.95
CA GLU A 99 23.43 -6.84 7.18
C GLU A 99 24.51 -7.61 7.95
N GLN A 100 24.77 -8.88 7.60
CA GLN A 100 25.83 -9.70 8.19
C GLN A 100 26.75 -10.30 7.12
N ASP A 101 28.01 -10.51 7.48
CA ASP A 101 29.20 -10.91 6.71
C ASP A 101 29.09 -12.17 5.80
N GLY A 102 28.02 -12.31 5.03
CA GLY A 102 27.76 -13.45 4.14
C GLY A 102 27.17 -14.69 4.83
N SER A 103 26.89 -14.63 6.13
CA SER A 103 26.20 -15.69 6.90
C SER A 103 24.72 -15.32 7.08
N GLY A 104 23.98 -15.20 5.98
CA GLY A 104 22.56 -14.82 6.03
C GLY A 104 21.71 -15.86 6.76
N SER A 105 21.23 -15.52 7.96
CA SER A 105 20.10 -16.22 8.58
C SER A 105 18.78 -15.61 8.09
N ILE A 106 17.79 -16.47 7.83
CA ILE A 106 16.43 -16.02 7.58
C ILE A 106 15.75 -15.79 8.93
N LYS A 107 15.33 -14.56 9.20
CA LYS A 107 14.54 -14.23 10.38
C LYS A 107 13.06 -14.43 10.10
N GLU A 108 12.37 -15.13 11.01
CA GLU A 108 10.92 -15.31 10.94
C GLU A 108 10.19 -14.36 11.89
N GLU A 109 9.24 -13.59 11.36
CA GLU A 109 8.36 -12.73 12.15
C GLU A 109 6.88 -13.08 11.93
N LYS A 110 6.11 -13.24 13.01
CA LYS A 110 4.69 -13.61 12.95
C LYS A 110 3.80 -12.46 13.38
N VAL A 111 2.86 -12.08 12.51
CA VAL A 111 1.91 -10.99 12.72
C VAL A 111 0.48 -11.50 12.60
N ARG A 112 -0.40 -11.13 13.55
CA ARG A 112 -1.82 -11.49 13.48
C ARG A 112 -2.53 -10.62 12.45
N LEU A 113 -3.49 -11.21 11.74
CA LEU A 113 -4.28 -10.52 10.73
C LEU A 113 -5.76 -10.49 11.12
N LYS A 114 -6.40 -9.35 10.89
CA LYS A 114 -7.84 -9.15 11.06
C LYS A 114 -8.51 -9.05 9.69
N LEU A 115 -9.60 -9.80 9.50
CA LEU A 115 -10.43 -9.68 8.30
C LEU A 115 -11.29 -8.40 8.38
N GLU A 116 -11.11 -7.50 7.43
CA GLU A 116 -11.87 -6.27 7.28
C GLU A 116 -12.68 -6.27 5.99
N LYS A 117 -13.93 -5.78 6.07
CA LYS A 117 -14.85 -5.64 4.93
C LYS A 117 -15.04 -6.93 4.11
N LYS A 118 -14.76 -8.10 4.71
CA LYS A 118 -14.77 -9.44 4.07
C LYS A 118 -13.75 -9.64 2.94
N VAL A 119 -12.87 -8.66 2.70
CA VAL A 119 -11.96 -8.62 1.53
C VAL A 119 -10.50 -8.48 1.94
N PHE A 120 -10.20 -7.73 3.00
CA PHE A 120 -8.84 -7.35 3.36
C PHE A 120 -8.37 -8.09 4.61
N LEU A 121 -7.13 -8.56 4.62
CA LEU A 121 -6.46 -9.02 5.83
C LEU A 121 -5.50 -7.93 6.29
N ARG A 122 -5.85 -7.23 7.37
CA ARG A 122 -5.06 -6.13 7.93
C ARG A 122 -4.16 -6.62 9.05
N GLU A 123 -2.91 -6.17 9.08
CA GLU A 123 -1.99 -6.40 10.20
C GLU A 123 -2.56 -5.85 11.51
N VAL A 124 -2.35 -6.60 12.59
CA VAL A 124 -2.67 -6.21 13.97
C VAL A 124 -1.33 -6.06 14.71
N ALA A 125 -0.55 -5.05 14.30
CA ALA A 125 0.72 -4.67 14.93
C ALA A 125 0.65 -3.23 15.42
N LYS A 126 1.49 -2.84 16.39
CA LYS A 126 1.56 -1.45 16.88
C LYS A 126 2.02 -0.47 15.79
N ASP A 127 2.92 -0.94 14.92
CA ASP A 127 3.60 -0.13 13.91
C ASP A 127 3.35 -0.64 12.48
N GLY A 128 2.54 -1.69 12.34
CA GLY A 128 2.26 -2.35 11.05
C GLY A 128 0.80 -2.20 10.67
N ASP A 129 0.56 -1.46 9.58
CA ASP A 129 -0.78 -1.11 9.09
C ASP A 129 -1.05 -1.62 7.66
N TYR A 130 -0.22 -2.53 7.17
CA TYR A 130 -0.45 -3.13 5.85
C TYR A 130 -1.74 -3.94 5.81
N ALA A 131 -2.40 -3.93 4.66
CA ALA A 131 -3.51 -4.80 4.35
C ALA A 131 -3.23 -5.60 3.08
N TYR A 132 -3.61 -6.87 3.09
CA TYR A 132 -3.41 -7.81 2.00
C TYR A 132 -4.77 -8.19 1.39
N ALA A 133 -4.83 -8.26 0.06
CA ALA A 133 -6.03 -8.70 -0.66
C ALA A 133 -5.70 -9.33 -2.02
N TYR A 134 -6.64 -10.10 -2.56
CA TYR A 134 -6.57 -10.58 -3.93
C TYR A 134 -7.32 -9.61 -4.85
N ASP A 135 -6.63 -9.04 -5.83
CA ASP A 135 -7.23 -8.17 -6.83
C ASP A 135 -7.80 -9.02 -7.98
N THR A 136 -9.09 -8.91 -8.25
CA THR A 136 -9.79 -9.77 -9.21
C THR A 136 -9.50 -9.41 -10.67
N LYS A 137 -9.04 -8.18 -10.94
CA LYS A 137 -8.67 -7.73 -12.29
C LYS A 137 -7.22 -8.13 -12.62
N LEU A 138 -6.30 -7.91 -11.68
CA LEU A 138 -4.90 -8.32 -11.80
C LEU A 138 -4.70 -9.83 -11.64
N LYS A 139 -5.62 -10.49 -10.94
CA LYS A 139 -5.51 -11.90 -10.55
C LYS A 139 -4.27 -12.18 -9.68
N LYS A 140 -3.79 -11.18 -8.95
CA LYS A 140 -2.62 -11.24 -8.07
C LYS A 140 -2.97 -10.78 -6.66
N VAL A 141 -2.14 -11.17 -5.70
CA VAL A 141 -2.19 -10.60 -4.35
C VAL A 141 -1.57 -9.21 -4.40
N VAL A 142 -2.14 -8.30 -3.62
CA VAL A 142 -1.69 -6.92 -3.52
C VAL A 142 -1.58 -6.52 -2.05
N ILE A 143 -0.64 -5.62 -1.77
CA ILE A 143 -0.60 -4.87 -0.52
C ILE A 143 -1.27 -3.54 -0.79
N VAL A 144 -2.18 -3.13 0.09
CA VAL A 144 -2.98 -1.91 -0.05
C VAL A 144 -2.83 -1.02 1.17
N ASN A 145 -3.00 0.29 0.98
CA ASN A 145 -2.99 1.27 2.05
C ASN A 145 -4.39 1.45 2.64
N PRO A 146 -4.71 0.92 3.83
CA PRO A 146 -6.05 1.04 4.41
C PRO A 146 -6.44 2.49 4.76
N TYR A 147 -5.46 3.39 4.91
CA TYR A 147 -5.69 4.82 5.18
C TYR A 147 -5.90 5.66 3.92
N ASN A 148 -5.56 5.13 2.76
CA ASN A 148 -5.80 5.77 1.47
C ASN A 148 -6.80 4.97 0.63
N ASN A 149 -8.00 4.74 1.19
CA ASN A 149 -9.10 4.04 0.51
C ASN A 149 -8.71 2.68 -0.09
N TYR A 150 -7.78 1.96 0.54
CA TYR A 150 -7.29 0.66 0.07
C TYR A 150 -6.69 0.74 -1.36
N LYS A 151 -6.03 1.86 -1.69
CA LYS A 151 -5.25 2.01 -2.93
C LYS A 151 -4.10 1.01 -2.92
N ILE A 152 -3.83 0.41 -4.08
CA ILE A 152 -2.75 -0.58 -4.24
C ILE A 152 -1.42 0.12 -3.98
N MET A 153 -0.63 -0.43 -3.06
CA MET A 153 0.75 0.00 -2.80
C MET A 153 1.72 -0.79 -3.67
N THR A 154 1.61 -2.12 -3.62
CA THR A 154 2.42 -3.00 -4.45
C THR A 154 1.64 -4.25 -4.84
N VAL A 155 2.07 -4.87 -5.94
CA VAL A 155 1.59 -6.15 -6.42
C VAL A 155 2.66 -7.18 -6.11
N VAL A 156 2.33 -8.20 -5.34
CA VAL A 156 3.30 -9.23 -4.94
C VAL A 156 3.36 -10.35 -5.96
N ASP A 157 4.48 -11.07 -6.00
CA ASP A 157 4.74 -12.17 -6.92
C ASP A 157 4.62 -13.55 -6.25
#